data_AF-A0A931Z2A9-F1
#
_entry.id   AF-A0A931Z2A9-F1
#
_cell.length_a   1.000
_cell.length_b   1.000
_cell.length_c   1.000
_cell.angle_alpha   90.00
_cell.angle_beta   90.00
_cell.angle_gamma   90.00
#
_symmetry.space_group_name_H-M   'P 1'
#
loop_
_entity.id
_entity.type
_entity.pdbx_description
1 polymer ?
#
loop_
_entity_poly.entity_id
_entity_poly.type
_entity_poly.pdbx_seq_one_letter_code
_entity_poly.pdbx_strand_id
1 'polypeptide(L)'
;MHDLNLRRLANPDTRPDYFLVKPETIDERFLTQDDAGTLRALLALYAPVATEQGMVLFRKTPGAVLPAPRLFAEQAFGPGQTVTLPALPPDQMLAVEFDLPLALTGRLRALLYKPPLLFMDLEGEGLVRSAGRRVIPANFARPVLLDPVLENVTDLLDLSPAAPGKHARAIRLRTDHPGLWQTAEWKVRFYAVPRPNAAPAAADLRLALRFPTATRPPAAMQPPNAPLRIFDGLLVQMLAAPASVRFPVSPADNGVRFTYGIDPAAYTDGGRTDGMEFIVELERPGQPAQLLFRKLLRPAAEPADRPHRIEELVLPPVTSDSTLVMRTTGGPGNDESWDWGFLSGINIRSGGYRLEQFPGFDRVPVAVDAAVCGSFITEDRPVFMLNAPGSVTFVLTGTERHFDFSAGLLPGAYTNGGQSDGVGLLVELIPPDGPVSRIFSRELNPGANEADRGDQTCTVPLPAVAPGTRLRLTVTPGPAGNGAWDWSYLASLQLR
;
A
#
# COMPACT_ATOMS: atom_id res chain seq x y z
N MET A 1 -3.31 0.15 37.96
CA MET A 1 -2.41 0.35 36.80
C MET A 1 -2.81 1.57 35.97
N HIS A 2 -4.11 1.76 35.66
CA HIS A 2 -4.62 2.91 34.87
C HIS A 2 -4.14 4.30 35.36
N ASP A 3 -4.06 4.52 36.68
CA ASP A 3 -3.56 5.78 37.24
C ASP A 3 -2.08 6.05 36.98
N LEU A 4 -1.26 5.01 36.79
CA LEU A 4 0.17 5.16 36.61
C LEU A 4 0.50 5.67 35.21
N ASN A 5 -0.16 5.10 34.19
CA ASN A 5 0.01 5.51 32.79
C ASN A 5 -0.43 6.95 32.59
N LEU A 6 -1.64 7.31 33.04
CA LEU A 6 -2.16 8.66 32.95
C LEU A 6 -1.25 9.68 33.66
N ARG A 7 -0.81 9.39 34.89
CA ARG A 7 0.10 10.28 35.62
C ARG A 7 1.41 10.51 34.88
N ARG A 8 1.97 9.43 34.30
CA ARG A 8 3.22 9.51 33.53
C ARG A 8 3.06 10.33 32.25
N LEU A 9 1.97 10.15 31.51
CA LEU A 9 1.70 10.91 30.28
C LEU A 9 1.35 12.37 30.57
N ALA A 10 0.56 12.61 31.62
CA ALA A 10 0.15 13.96 31.99
C ALA A 10 1.34 14.81 32.44
N ASN A 11 2.33 14.23 33.14
CA ASN A 11 3.52 14.94 33.61
C ASN A 11 4.50 15.25 32.45
N PRO A 12 4.75 16.54 32.12
CA PRO A 12 5.67 16.94 31.06
C PRO A 12 7.11 16.44 31.23
N ASP A 13 7.56 16.24 32.47
CA ASP A 13 8.94 15.86 32.82
C ASP A 13 9.19 14.35 32.67
N THR A 14 8.14 13.54 32.77
CA THR A 14 8.24 12.07 32.73
C THR A 14 7.57 11.43 31.53
N ARG A 15 6.84 12.21 30.71
CA ARG A 15 6.13 11.68 29.54
C ARG A 15 7.14 11.22 28.47
N PRO A 16 6.98 10.00 27.91
CA PRO A 16 7.90 9.50 26.91
C PRO A 16 7.73 10.24 25.57
N ASP A 17 8.80 10.31 24.77
CA ASP A 17 8.71 10.91 23.43
C ASP A 17 7.84 10.08 22.47
N TYR A 18 7.79 8.77 22.69
CA TYR A 18 7.04 7.82 21.89
C TYR A 18 6.14 6.94 22.75
N PHE A 19 4.99 6.55 22.22
CA PHE A 19 4.04 5.66 22.87
C PHE A 19 3.45 4.69 21.83
N LEU A 20 3.57 3.38 22.06
CA LEU A 20 3.06 2.35 21.15
C LEU A 20 1.71 1.84 21.65
N VAL A 21 0.72 1.73 20.76
CA VAL A 21 -0.65 1.35 21.11
C VAL A 21 -1.16 0.24 20.22
N LYS A 22 -1.76 -0.78 20.84
CA LYS A 22 -2.55 -1.81 20.17
C LYS A 22 -3.97 -1.79 20.75
N PRO A 23 -4.97 -1.22 20.05
CA PRO A 23 -6.34 -1.17 20.53
C PRO A 23 -6.98 -2.57 20.47
N GLU A 24 -6.88 -3.31 21.57
CA GLU A 24 -7.47 -4.63 21.72
C GLU A 24 -8.14 -4.76 23.08
N THR A 25 -9.20 -5.57 23.13
CA THR A 25 -9.96 -5.86 24.33
C THR A 25 -10.10 -7.36 24.48
N ILE A 26 -10.09 -7.81 25.73
CA ILE A 26 -10.46 -9.16 26.15
C ILE A 26 -11.92 -9.18 26.62
N ASP A 27 -12.55 -10.36 26.59
CA ASP A 27 -13.91 -10.59 27.11
C ASP A 27 -15.02 -9.68 26.52
N GLU A 28 -14.92 -9.29 25.25
CA GLU A 28 -15.91 -8.45 24.55
C GLU A 28 -16.25 -7.13 25.28
N ARG A 29 -15.29 -6.57 26.01
CA ARG A 29 -15.47 -5.29 26.71
C ARG A 29 -15.56 -4.14 25.71
N PHE A 30 -16.18 -3.05 26.15
CA PHE A 30 -16.14 -1.77 25.45
C PHE A 30 -14.71 -1.22 25.46
N LEU A 31 -14.09 -1.07 24.28
CA LEU A 31 -12.65 -0.89 24.09
C LEU A 31 -12.07 0.31 24.85
N THR A 32 -12.77 1.45 24.85
CA THR A 32 -12.27 2.69 25.46
C THR A 32 -12.34 2.70 26.98
N GLN A 33 -13.01 1.73 27.61
CA GLN A 33 -13.19 1.71 29.06
C GLN A 33 -11.93 1.27 29.80
N ASP A 34 -11.08 0.42 29.18
CA ASP A 34 -10.01 -0.24 29.92
C ASP A 34 -9.00 0.77 30.49
N ASP A 35 -8.58 1.78 29.72
CA ASP A 35 -7.74 2.87 30.22
C ASP A 35 -8.15 4.24 29.63
N ALA A 36 -9.39 4.63 29.92
CA ALA A 36 -10.02 5.83 29.36
C ALA A 36 -9.21 7.12 29.55
N GLY A 37 -8.59 7.27 30.73
CA GLY A 37 -7.76 8.43 31.04
C GLY A 37 -6.51 8.48 30.17
N THR A 38 -5.80 7.37 30.04
CA THR A 38 -4.61 7.24 29.19
C THR A 38 -4.93 7.45 27.72
N LEU A 39 -6.04 6.87 27.21
CA LEU A 39 -6.47 7.09 25.84
C LEU A 39 -6.72 8.58 25.56
N ARG A 40 -7.44 9.28 26.44
CA ARG A 40 -7.68 10.72 26.30
C ARG A 40 -6.38 11.53 26.36
N ALA A 41 -5.46 11.16 27.26
CA ALA A 41 -4.15 11.80 27.33
C ALA A 41 -3.34 11.59 26.06
N LEU A 42 -3.34 10.38 25.51
CA LEU A 42 -2.69 10.04 24.25
C LEU A 42 -3.22 10.90 23.11
N LEU A 43 -4.55 10.96 22.94
CA LEU A 43 -5.20 11.72 21.87
C LEU A 43 -4.92 13.22 21.95
N ALA A 44 -4.79 13.77 23.16
CA ALA A 44 -4.50 15.19 23.34
C ALA A 44 -3.01 15.54 23.20
N LEU A 45 -2.11 14.64 23.63
CA LEU A 45 -0.70 14.95 23.83
C LEU A 45 0.23 14.37 22.76
N TYR A 46 -0.27 13.49 21.90
CA TYR A 46 0.52 12.80 20.89
C TYR A 46 -0.15 12.83 19.51
N ALA A 47 0.65 12.66 18.46
CA ALA A 47 0.21 12.42 17.10
C ALA A 47 0.71 11.06 16.59
N PRO A 48 -0.09 10.29 15.84
CA PRO A 48 0.36 9.03 15.25
C PRO A 48 1.40 9.30 14.15
N VAL A 49 2.47 8.51 14.12
CA VAL A 49 3.62 8.70 13.21
C VAL A 49 4.07 7.44 12.46
N ALA A 50 3.75 6.25 12.96
CA ALA A 50 4.09 4.98 12.30
C ALA A 50 3.09 3.89 12.71
N THR A 51 3.05 2.80 11.93
CA THR A 51 2.24 1.62 12.23
C THR A 51 3.00 0.36 11.88
N GLU A 52 2.82 -0.69 12.67
CA GLU A 52 3.42 -2.00 12.44
C GLU A 52 2.56 -3.07 13.11
N GLN A 53 2.21 -4.14 12.38
CA GLN A 53 1.47 -5.30 12.91
C GLN A 53 0.20 -4.94 13.71
N GLY A 54 -0.57 -3.96 13.22
CA GLY A 54 -1.80 -3.51 13.88
C GLY A 54 -1.58 -2.60 15.11
N MET A 55 -0.33 -2.24 15.40
CA MET A 55 0.04 -1.27 16.43
C MET A 55 0.33 0.09 15.80
N VAL A 56 0.02 1.18 16.51
CA VAL A 56 0.32 2.55 16.08
C VAL A 56 1.32 3.17 17.06
N LEU A 57 2.39 3.73 16.50
CA LEU A 57 3.36 4.52 17.22
C LEU A 57 2.91 5.98 17.23
N PHE A 58 2.81 6.54 18.42
CA PHE A 58 2.49 7.92 18.69
C PHE A 58 3.74 8.68 19.11
N ARG A 59 3.89 9.91 18.64
CA ARG A 59 4.97 10.83 19.02
C ARG A 59 4.39 12.03 19.78
N LYS A 60 5.07 12.44 20.85
CA LYS A 60 4.70 13.59 21.67
C LYS A 60 4.57 14.86 20.80
N THR A 61 3.47 15.59 20.99
CA THR A 61 3.22 16.88 20.34
C THR A 61 3.77 18.00 21.22
N PRO A 62 4.73 18.82 20.73
CA PRO A 62 5.28 19.94 21.49
C PRO A 62 4.19 20.94 21.92
N GLY A 63 4.22 21.37 23.18
CA GLY A 63 3.28 22.37 23.72
C GLY A 63 1.85 21.85 23.94
N ALA A 64 1.55 20.59 23.64
CA ALA A 64 0.22 20.03 23.85
C ALA A 64 -0.13 19.88 25.33
N VAL A 65 -1.38 20.23 25.67
CA VAL A 65 -1.94 20.20 27.02
C VAL A 65 -3.15 19.26 27.02
N LEU A 66 -3.34 18.51 28.10
CA LEU A 66 -4.49 17.62 28.26
C LEU A 66 -5.72 18.44 28.66
N PRO A 67 -6.76 18.56 27.81
CA PRO A 67 -7.97 19.28 28.17
C PRO A 67 -8.78 18.52 29.23
N ALA A 68 -9.33 19.26 30.19
CA ALA A 68 -10.31 18.73 31.13
C ALA A 68 -11.64 18.47 30.41
N PRO A 69 -12.33 17.35 30.67
CA PRO A 69 -13.69 17.14 30.18
C PRO A 69 -14.62 18.20 30.71
N ARG A 70 -15.48 18.72 29.84
CA ARG A 70 -16.53 19.65 30.24
C ARG A 70 -17.82 18.89 30.43
N LEU A 71 -18.38 18.90 31.65
CA LEU A 71 -19.70 18.33 31.89
C LEU A 71 -20.72 19.02 30.97
N PHE A 72 -21.45 18.21 30.22
CA PHE A 72 -22.41 18.64 29.21
C PHE A 72 -23.84 18.42 29.70
N ALA A 73 -24.15 17.22 30.20
CA ALA A 73 -25.47 16.87 30.71
C ALA A 73 -25.39 15.74 31.75
N GLU A 74 -26.43 15.58 32.57
CA GLU A 74 -26.64 14.44 33.46
C GLU A 74 -28.05 13.91 33.26
N GLN A 75 -28.21 12.58 33.24
CA GLN A 75 -29.49 11.92 33.07
C GLN A 75 -29.62 10.71 34.01
N ALA A 76 -30.73 10.60 34.71
CA ALA A 76 -31.11 9.38 35.43
C ALA A 76 -31.76 8.38 34.46
N PHE A 77 -31.52 7.09 34.66
CA PHE A 77 -32.07 6.03 33.82
C PHE A 77 -32.17 4.70 34.57
N GLY A 78 -33.00 3.77 34.08
CA GLY A 78 -33.13 2.43 34.64
C GLY A 78 -32.46 1.34 33.79
N PRO A 79 -32.28 0.12 34.34
CA PRO A 79 -31.83 -1.03 33.56
C PRO A 79 -32.76 -1.32 32.40
N GLY A 80 -32.20 -1.61 31.22
CA GLY A 80 -32.93 -1.87 30.00
C GLY A 80 -33.56 -0.64 29.34
N GLN A 81 -33.55 0.52 30.00
CA GLN A 81 -34.01 1.77 29.42
C GLN A 81 -33.03 2.23 28.34
N THR A 82 -33.56 2.63 27.19
CA THR A 82 -32.77 3.31 26.16
C THR A 82 -32.46 4.74 26.60
N VAL A 83 -31.18 5.09 26.57
CA VAL A 83 -30.67 6.43 26.84
C VAL A 83 -30.21 7.04 25.52
N THR A 84 -30.85 8.12 25.08
CA THR A 84 -30.44 8.87 23.89
C THR A 84 -29.18 9.67 24.19
N LEU A 85 -28.19 9.59 23.31
CA LEU A 85 -26.94 10.33 23.43
C LEU A 85 -27.13 11.77 22.93
N PRO A 86 -26.58 12.77 23.63
CA PRO A 86 -26.65 14.16 23.16
C PRO A 86 -25.79 14.35 21.91
N ALA A 87 -26.28 15.12 20.96
CA ALA A 87 -25.50 15.56 19.80
C ALA A 87 -24.50 16.65 20.23
N LEU A 88 -23.24 16.47 19.86
CA LEU A 88 -22.18 17.46 20.07
C LEU A 88 -21.73 18.07 18.73
N PRO A 89 -21.13 19.27 18.76
CA PRO A 89 -20.47 19.84 17.58
C PRO A 89 -19.39 18.92 17.00
N PRO A 90 -19.08 19.00 15.69
CA PRO A 90 -18.13 18.10 15.02
C PRO A 90 -16.69 18.14 15.56
N ASP A 91 -16.29 19.22 16.23
CA ASP A 91 -14.97 19.38 16.87
C ASP A 91 -14.91 18.76 18.28
N GLN A 92 -15.99 18.12 18.73
CA GLN A 92 -16.10 17.50 20.04
C GLN A 92 -16.41 16.00 19.94
N MET A 93 -16.07 15.30 21.00
CA MET A 93 -16.34 13.89 21.26
C MET A 93 -17.13 13.78 22.56
N LEU A 94 -18.00 12.78 22.62
CA LEU A 94 -18.79 12.47 23.81
C LEU A 94 -18.05 11.45 24.67
N ALA A 95 -17.77 11.81 25.91
CA ALA A 95 -17.38 10.87 26.94
C ALA A 95 -18.51 10.69 27.96
N VAL A 96 -18.58 9.51 28.57
CA VAL A 96 -19.59 9.19 29.59
C VAL A 96 -18.96 8.68 30.87
N GLU A 97 -19.59 9.02 31.97
CA GLU A 97 -19.34 8.44 33.29
C GLU A 97 -20.65 7.85 33.79
N PHE A 98 -20.60 6.63 34.32
CA PHE A 98 -21.77 5.98 34.90
C PHE A 98 -21.65 5.91 36.41
N ASP A 99 -22.69 6.35 37.10
CA ASP A 99 -22.89 6.12 38.52
C ASP A 99 -23.87 4.95 38.68
N LEU A 100 -23.34 3.77 38.99
CA LEU A 100 -24.07 2.49 39.04
C LEU A 100 -23.88 1.83 40.41
N PRO A 101 -24.47 2.37 41.48
CA PRO A 101 -24.27 1.84 42.82
C PRO A 101 -24.81 0.40 42.98
N LEU A 102 -24.01 -0.44 43.65
CA LEU A 102 -24.45 -1.79 44.06
C LEU A 102 -25.38 -1.71 45.27
N ALA A 103 -26.42 -2.55 45.27
CA ALA A 103 -27.25 -2.80 46.44
C ALA A 103 -26.44 -3.53 47.51
N LEU A 104 -26.94 -3.59 48.75
CA LEU A 104 -26.24 -4.27 49.85
C LEU A 104 -25.91 -5.73 49.50
N THR A 105 -26.86 -6.45 48.90
CA THR A 105 -26.70 -7.83 48.39
C THR A 105 -25.64 -7.91 47.29
N GLY A 106 -25.59 -6.93 46.39
CA GLY A 106 -24.58 -6.82 45.34
C GLY A 106 -23.18 -6.58 45.89
N ARG A 107 -23.04 -5.71 46.90
CA ARG A 107 -21.76 -5.46 47.59
C ARG A 107 -21.25 -6.72 48.29
N LEU A 108 -22.13 -7.45 48.99
CA LEU A 108 -21.77 -8.71 49.63
C LEU A 108 -21.31 -9.77 48.61
N ARG A 109 -22.04 -9.91 47.49
CA ARG A 109 -21.62 -10.80 46.39
C ARG A 109 -20.26 -10.39 45.82
N ALA A 110 -20.04 -9.10 45.58
CA ALA A 110 -18.78 -8.60 45.04
C ALA A 110 -17.60 -8.83 45.98
N LEU A 111 -17.84 -8.87 47.30
CA LEU A 111 -16.83 -9.20 48.31
C LEU A 111 -16.48 -10.71 48.33
N LEU A 112 -17.49 -11.58 48.20
CA LEU A 112 -17.32 -13.05 48.35
C LEU A 112 -17.03 -13.78 47.03
N TYR A 113 -17.41 -13.20 45.88
CA TYR A 113 -17.30 -13.82 44.57
C TYR A 113 -16.94 -12.78 43.47
N LYS A 114 -17.73 -12.73 42.38
CA LYS A 114 -17.57 -11.81 41.25
C LYS A 114 -18.70 -10.76 41.26
N PRO A 115 -18.38 -9.49 40.96
CA PRO A 115 -19.38 -8.46 40.73
C PRO A 115 -20.42 -8.89 39.68
N PRO A 116 -21.69 -8.46 39.81
CA PRO A 116 -22.70 -8.71 38.80
C PRO A 116 -22.28 -8.15 37.43
N LEU A 117 -22.59 -8.90 36.36
CA LEU A 117 -22.27 -8.49 34.99
C LEU A 117 -23.23 -7.41 34.49
N LEU A 118 -22.67 -6.49 33.71
CA LEU A 118 -23.39 -5.47 32.96
C LEU A 118 -22.94 -5.53 31.51
N PHE A 119 -23.90 -5.31 30.62
CA PHE A 119 -23.66 -5.19 29.19
C PHE A 119 -24.27 -3.87 28.69
N MET A 120 -23.59 -3.25 27.74
CA MET A 120 -24.04 -2.06 27.04
C MET A 120 -24.30 -2.41 25.58
N ASP A 121 -25.55 -2.28 25.18
CA ASP A 121 -25.95 -2.33 23.78
C ASP A 121 -25.83 -0.90 23.22
N LEU A 122 -25.26 -0.78 22.01
CA LEU A 122 -25.06 0.48 21.31
C LEU A 122 -25.93 0.47 20.05
N GLU A 123 -26.66 1.56 19.82
CA GLU A 123 -27.40 1.79 18.59
C GLU A 123 -26.81 2.99 17.86
N GLY A 124 -26.52 2.85 16.56
CA GLY A 124 -25.74 3.86 15.85
C GLY A 124 -25.40 3.48 14.41
N GLU A 125 -24.70 4.38 13.73
CA GLU A 125 -24.26 4.23 12.34
C GLU A 125 -22.82 3.71 12.26
N GLY A 126 -22.57 2.74 11.38
CA GLY A 126 -21.23 2.19 11.13
C GLY A 126 -20.71 1.21 12.19
N LEU A 127 -21.52 0.81 13.17
CA LEU A 127 -21.14 -0.13 14.22
C LEU A 127 -21.08 -1.56 13.66
N VAL A 128 -19.94 -2.24 13.82
CA VAL A 128 -19.71 -3.57 13.23
C VAL A 128 -20.35 -4.67 14.06
N ARG A 129 -20.38 -4.55 15.40
CA ARG A 129 -21.05 -5.55 16.25
C ARG A 129 -22.21 -4.94 17.03
N SER A 130 -23.40 -5.44 16.74
CA SER A 130 -24.67 -5.15 17.42
C SER A 130 -24.86 -5.87 18.77
N ALA A 131 -23.96 -6.80 19.12
CA ALA A 131 -24.02 -7.54 20.40
C ALA A 131 -23.56 -6.65 21.59
N GLY A 132 -24.19 -6.85 22.76
CA GLY A 132 -23.88 -6.08 23.96
C GLY A 132 -22.44 -6.22 24.44
N ARG A 133 -21.75 -5.09 24.64
CA ARG A 133 -20.37 -5.01 25.13
C ARG A 133 -20.35 -5.12 26.65
N ARG A 134 -19.43 -5.89 27.21
CA ARG A 134 -19.30 -5.99 28.67
C ARG A 134 -18.83 -4.64 29.25
N VAL A 135 -19.48 -4.23 30.34
CA VAL A 135 -19.16 -3.01 31.10
C VAL A 135 -18.63 -3.38 32.48
N ILE A 136 -17.54 -2.73 32.86
CA ILE A 136 -16.97 -2.77 34.21
C ILE A 136 -17.25 -1.40 34.85
N PRO A 137 -18.21 -1.27 35.76
CA PRO A 137 -18.62 0.03 36.30
C PRO A 137 -17.48 0.85 36.91
N ALA A 138 -16.52 0.18 37.56
CA ALA A 138 -15.34 0.86 38.11
C ALA A 138 -14.51 1.61 37.04
N ASN A 139 -14.51 1.13 35.80
CA ASN A 139 -13.82 1.78 34.69
C ASN A 139 -14.60 2.98 34.14
N PHE A 140 -15.91 3.01 34.35
CA PHE A 140 -16.80 4.13 34.00
C PHE A 140 -16.99 5.14 35.14
N ALA A 141 -16.29 4.99 36.26
CA ALA A 141 -16.23 6.01 37.32
C ALA A 141 -15.44 7.27 36.90
N ARG A 142 -14.99 7.33 35.64
CA ARG A 142 -14.35 8.48 35.00
C ARG A 142 -14.86 8.60 33.57
N PRO A 143 -14.73 9.78 32.92
CA PRO A 143 -15.20 9.97 31.55
C PRO A 143 -14.51 9.03 30.55
N VAL A 144 -15.28 8.07 30.02
CA VAL A 144 -14.92 7.10 28.98
C VAL A 144 -15.41 7.59 27.62
N LEU A 145 -14.53 7.64 26.61
CA LEU A 145 -14.92 8.03 25.26
C LEU A 145 -15.99 7.07 24.70
N LEU A 146 -17.18 7.58 24.40
CA LEU A 146 -18.32 6.81 23.90
C LEU A 146 -18.63 7.13 22.44
N ASP A 147 -18.48 8.39 22.01
CA ASP A 147 -18.72 8.83 20.63
C ASP A 147 -17.60 9.77 20.15
N PRO A 148 -16.95 9.51 18.99
CA PRO A 148 -17.12 8.35 18.11
C PRO A 148 -16.77 7.00 18.77
N VAL A 149 -17.41 5.93 18.31
CA VAL A 149 -17.18 4.57 18.82
C VAL A 149 -15.88 3.99 18.23
N LEU A 150 -14.97 3.56 19.12
CA LEU A 150 -13.74 2.87 18.74
C LEU A 150 -13.90 1.34 18.89
N GLU A 151 -13.75 0.61 17.78
CA GLU A 151 -13.77 -0.86 17.76
C GLU A 151 -12.44 -1.45 17.29
N ASN A 152 -11.62 -0.67 16.59
CA ASN A 152 -10.32 -1.09 16.08
C ASN A 152 -9.34 0.08 15.95
N VAL A 153 -8.13 -0.22 15.47
CA VAL A 153 -7.04 0.76 15.27
C VAL A 153 -7.31 1.77 14.15
N THR A 154 -8.08 1.41 13.13
CA THR A 154 -8.50 2.34 12.08
C THR A 154 -9.41 3.43 12.66
N ASP A 155 -10.37 3.04 13.52
CA ASP A 155 -11.25 3.98 14.20
C ASP A 155 -10.45 4.98 15.05
N LEU A 156 -9.34 4.54 15.67
CA LEU A 156 -8.45 5.41 16.45
C LEU A 156 -7.78 6.48 15.58
N LEU A 157 -7.37 6.14 14.35
CA LEU A 157 -6.80 7.10 13.39
C LEU A 157 -7.87 8.06 12.82
N ASP A 158 -9.14 7.68 12.90
CA ASP A 158 -10.29 8.44 12.38
C ASP A 158 -10.83 9.51 13.34
N LEU A 159 -10.28 9.65 14.55
CA LEU A 159 -10.80 10.60 15.56
C LEU A 159 -10.60 12.10 15.25
N SER A 160 -10.15 12.45 14.05
CA SER A 160 -9.97 13.86 13.64
C SER A 160 -11.30 14.53 13.26
N PRO A 161 -11.40 15.88 13.27
CA PRO A 161 -12.57 16.59 12.77
C PRO A 161 -12.89 16.32 11.28
N ALA A 162 -11.90 15.89 10.49
CA ALA A 162 -12.07 15.61 9.06
C ALA A 162 -12.72 14.26 8.77
N ALA A 163 -12.83 13.36 9.76
CA ALA A 163 -13.46 12.07 9.63
C ALA A 163 -14.56 11.93 10.70
N PRO A 164 -15.83 11.73 10.34
CA PRO A 164 -16.93 11.70 11.31
C PRO A 164 -16.76 10.57 12.33
N GLY A 165 -16.24 9.42 11.89
CA GLY A 165 -16.12 8.20 12.70
C GLY A 165 -17.45 7.45 12.78
N LYS A 166 -17.50 6.40 13.61
CA LYS A 166 -18.73 5.66 13.91
C LYS A 166 -19.51 6.39 14.99
N HIS A 167 -20.82 6.57 14.79
CA HIS A 167 -21.64 7.36 15.71
C HIS A 167 -22.62 6.51 16.50
N ALA A 168 -22.55 6.58 17.82
CA ALA A 168 -23.60 6.06 18.68
C ALA A 168 -24.70 7.12 18.86
N ARG A 169 -25.96 6.72 18.73
CA ARG A 169 -27.15 7.56 18.97
C ARG A 169 -27.85 7.23 20.27
N ALA A 170 -27.77 5.98 20.69
CA ALA A 170 -28.39 5.54 21.93
C ALA A 170 -27.60 4.39 22.56
N ILE A 171 -27.76 4.25 23.86
CA ILE A 171 -27.22 3.14 24.63
C ILE A 171 -28.30 2.49 25.48
N ARG A 172 -28.10 1.22 25.81
CA ARG A 172 -28.92 0.49 26.77
C ARG A 172 -28.04 -0.35 27.67
N LEU A 173 -28.12 -0.15 28.98
CA LEU A 173 -27.43 -1.00 29.96
C LEU A 173 -28.35 -2.11 30.44
N ARG A 174 -27.90 -3.36 30.35
CA ARG A 174 -28.63 -4.55 30.77
C ARG A 174 -27.83 -5.40 31.76
N THR A 175 -28.54 -6.07 32.66
CA THR A 175 -27.99 -7.01 33.64
C THR A 175 -29.00 -8.11 33.90
N ASP A 176 -28.52 -9.34 34.07
CA ASP A 176 -29.37 -10.50 34.41
C ASP A 176 -29.71 -10.54 35.92
N HIS A 177 -29.16 -9.61 36.70
CA HIS A 177 -29.32 -9.57 38.16
C HIS A 177 -29.68 -8.16 38.67
N PRO A 178 -30.82 -7.57 38.25
CA PRO A 178 -31.18 -6.20 38.62
C PRO A 178 -31.26 -5.97 40.13
N GLY A 179 -31.69 -6.97 40.92
CA GLY A 179 -31.77 -6.87 42.38
C GLY A 179 -30.42 -6.77 43.13
N LEU A 180 -29.29 -6.91 42.43
CA LEU A 180 -27.96 -6.67 43.00
C LEU A 180 -27.49 -5.21 42.83
N TRP A 181 -28.28 -4.38 42.15
CA TRP A 181 -27.99 -2.97 41.88
C TRP A 181 -29.02 -2.06 42.54
N GLN A 182 -28.62 -0.84 42.88
CA GLN A 182 -29.56 0.23 43.28
C GLN A 182 -30.03 0.94 42.02
N THR A 183 -30.90 0.28 41.28
CA THR A 183 -31.31 0.68 39.92
C THR A 183 -32.04 2.03 39.85
N ALA A 184 -32.67 2.45 40.96
CA ALA A 184 -33.31 3.77 41.07
C ALA A 184 -32.32 4.94 41.13
N GLU A 185 -31.04 4.66 41.42
CA GLU A 185 -29.99 5.68 41.57
C GLU A 185 -29.05 5.74 40.36
N TRP A 186 -29.33 4.97 39.30
CA TRP A 186 -28.50 4.94 38.10
C TRP A 186 -28.51 6.28 37.38
N LYS A 187 -27.30 6.81 37.12
CA LYS A 187 -27.10 8.08 36.42
C LYS A 187 -25.98 7.97 35.41
N VAL A 188 -26.12 8.72 34.32
CA VAL A 188 -25.06 8.93 33.34
C VAL A 188 -24.73 10.42 33.28
N ARG A 189 -23.45 10.73 33.29
CA ARG A 189 -22.93 12.07 33.03
C ARG A 189 -22.28 12.07 31.67
N PHE A 190 -22.68 13.02 30.84
CA PHE A 190 -22.15 13.27 29.51
C PHE A 190 -21.12 14.38 29.59
N TYR A 191 -19.97 14.18 28.97
CA TYR A 191 -18.90 15.15 28.91
C TYR A 191 -18.52 15.43 27.46
N ALA A 192 -18.31 16.71 27.15
CA ALA A 192 -17.68 17.13 25.92
C ALA A 192 -16.15 17.08 26.07
N VAL A 193 -15.49 16.46 25.10
CA VAL A 193 -14.03 16.36 24.99
C VAL A 193 -13.62 16.90 23.61
N PRO A 194 -12.63 17.80 23.49
CA PRO A 194 -12.16 18.26 22.18
C PRO A 194 -11.63 17.09 21.32
N ARG A 195 -11.93 17.09 20.02
CA ARG A 195 -11.31 16.17 19.08
C ARG A 195 -9.81 16.46 18.92
N PRO A 196 -8.97 15.44 18.73
CA PRO A 196 -7.58 15.63 18.34
C PRO A 196 -7.47 16.32 16.97
N ASN A 197 -6.42 17.10 16.75
CA ASN A 197 -6.13 17.65 15.43
C ASN A 197 -5.91 16.52 14.41
N ALA A 198 -6.21 16.79 13.14
CA ALA A 198 -5.91 15.85 12.07
C ALA A 198 -4.40 15.56 12.05
N ALA A 199 -4.04 14.29 12.11
CA ALA A 199 -2.67 13.87 11.97
C ALA A 199 -2.29 13.89 10.47
N PRO A 200 -1.25 14.64 10.05
CA PRO A 200 -0.88 14.73 8.63
C PRO A 200 -0.64 13.38 7.97
N ALA A 201 -0.11 12.40 8.74
CA ALA A 201 0.19 11.05 8.26
C ALA A 201 -0.99 10.06 8.36
N ALA A 202 -2.18 10.47 8.82
CA ALA A 202 -3.26 9.52 9.12
C ALA A 202 -3.69 8.71 7.88
N ALA A 203 -3.70 9.30 6.69
CA ALA A 203 -4.04 8.60 5.45
C ALA A 203 -3.03 7.48 5.14
N ASP A 204 -1.74 7.79 5.22
CA ASP A 204 -0.65 6.84 4.97
C ASP A 204 -0.65 5.71 6.02
N LEU A 205 -0.92 6.04 7.29
CA LEU A 205 -1.01 5.05 8.36
C LEU A 205 -2.21 4.12 8.20
N ARG A 206 -3.38 4.61 7.79
CA ARG A 206 -4.53 3.76 7.45
C ARG A 206 -4.20 2.81 6.32
N LEU A 207 -3.52 3.33 5.30
CA LEU A 207 -3.10 2.55 4.16
C LEU A 207 -2.14 1.43 4.58
N ALA A 208 -1.15 1.75 5.41
CA ALA A 208 -0.20 0.78 5.94
C ALA A 208 -0.85 -0.24 6.90
N LEU A 209 -1.90 0.12 7.63
CA LEU A 209 -2.69 -0.84 8.42
C LEU A 209 -3.49 -1.80 7.54
N ARG A 210 -4.07 -1.29 6.45
CA ARG A 210 -4.89 -2.07 5.53
C ARG A 210 -4.06 -2.96 4.62
N PHE A 211 -2.87 -2.51 4.24
CA PHE A 211 -1.97 -3.21 3.33
C PHE A 211 -0.56 -3.27 3.94
N PRO A 212 -0.36 -4.01 5.04
CA PRO A 212 0.88 -3.97 5.80
C PRO A 212 2.08 -4.63 5.10
N THR A 213 1.84 -5.26 3.95
CA THR A 213 2.86 -5.92 3.13
C THR A 213 3.22 -5.14 1.88
N ALA A 214 2.63 -3.95 1.65
CA ALA A 214 2.88 -3.13 0.48
C ALA A 214 2.95 -1.63 0.81
N THR A 215 3.76 -0.87 0.08
CA THR A 215 3.86 0.59 0.28
C THR A 215 2.71 1.39 -0.34
N ARG A 216 1.89 0.75 -1.18
CA ARG A 216 0.74 1.36 -1.85
C ARG A 216 -0.42 0.36 -1.91
N PRO A 217 -1.69 0.81 -2.01
CA PRO A 217 -2.80 -0.11 -2.08
C PRO A 217 -2.76 -0.91 -3.39
N PRO A 218 -3.03 -2.22 -3.35
CA PRO A 218 -3.36 -2.95 -4.57
C PRO A 218 -4.70 -2.43 -5.12
N ALA A 219 -4.80 -2.36 -6.45
CA ALA A 219 -6.05 -2.10 -7.16
C ALA A 219 -7.01 -3.31 -7.06
N ALA A 220 -6.46 -4.52 -7.03
CA ALA A 220 -7.20 -5.75 -6.85
C ALA A 220 -6.33 -6.85 -6.24
N MET A 221 -6.96 -7.79 -5.56
CA MET A 221 -6.34 -9.01 -5.06
C MET A 221 -7.33 -10.17 -5.24
N GLN A 222 -6.83 -11.32 -5.66
CA GLN A 222 -7.59 -12.54 -5.84
C GLN A 222 -6.88 -13.69 -5.10
N PRO A 223 -7.51 -14.30 -4.08
CA PRO A 223 -8.79 -13.90 -3.48
C PRO A 223 -8.70 -12.55 -2.72
N PRO A 224 -9.79 -11.77 -2.61
CA PRO A 224 -9.76 -10.41 -2.05
C PRO A 224 -9.47 -10.33 -0.55
N ASN A 225 -9.65 -11.43 0.18
CA ASN A 225 -9.43 -11.53 1.64
C ASN A 225 -8.36 -12.56 1.96
N ALA A 226 -7.31 -12.63 1.14
CA ALA A 226 -6.22 -13.53 1.42
C ALA A 226 -5.63 -13.25 2.82
N PRO A 227 -5.34 -14.28 3.63
CA PRO A 227 -4.99 -14.09 5.02
C PRO A 227 -3.58 -13.52 5.19
N LEU A 228 -3.37 -12.76 6.26
CA LEU A 228 -2.04 -12.38 6.73
C LEU A 228 -1.50 -13.45 7.69
N ARG A 229 -0.20 -13.76 7.59
CA ARG A 229 0.51 -14.66 8.51
C ARG A 229 1.85 -14.06 8.91
N ILE A 230 2.43 -14.56 9.99
CA ILE A 230 3.80 -14.21 10.41
C ILE A 230 4.65 -15.48 10.32
N PHE A 231 5.76 -15.41 9.58
CA PHE A 231 6.77 -16.46 9.47
C PHE A 231 8.12 -15.88 9.83
N ASP A 232 8.81 -16.45 10.82
CA ASP A 232 10.14 -15.97 11.26
C ASP A 232 10.21 -14.45 11.51
N GLY A 233 9.12 -13.88 12.08
CA GLY A 233 8.99 -12.44 12.34
C GLY A 233 8.60 -11.60 11.11
N LEU A 234 8.53 -12.18 9.92
CA LEU A 234 8.07 -11.52 8.70
C LEU A 234 6.54 -11.64 8.57
N LEU A 235 5.84 -10.50 8.58
CA LEU A 235 4.43 -10.44 8.21
C LEU A 235 4.30 -10.62 6.69
N VAL A 236 3.47 -11.57 6.26
CA VAL A 236 3.27 -11.91 4.85
C VAL A 236 1.80 -11.93 4.48
N GLN A 237 1.54 -11.67 3.21
CA GLN A 237 0.25 -11.81 2.57
C GLN A 237 0.23 -13.16 1.87
N MET A 238 -0.59 -14.09 2.36
CA MET A 238 -0.74 -15.39 1.72
C MET A 238 -1.34 -15.20 0.33
N LEU A 239 -0.82 -15.95 -0.65
CA LEU A 239 -1.28 -16.00 -2.03
C LEU A 239 -1.16 -17.43 -2.52
N ALA A 240 -1.95 -18.34 -1.93
CA ALA A 240 -2.02 -19.73 -2.35
C ALA A 240 -2.42 -19.85 -3.82
N ALA A 241 -1.81 -20.76 -4.58
CA ALA A 241 -2.08 -20.90 -6.00
C ALA A 241 -3.54 -21.33 -6.24
N PRO A 242 -4.21 -20.82 -7.28
CA PRO A 242 -3.83 -19.67 -8.08
C PRO A 242 -4.27 -18.37 -7.38
N ALA A 243 -3.37 -17.39 -7.31
CA ALA A 243 -3.69 -16.08 -6.73
C ALA A 243 -3.01 -14.95 -7.50
N SER A 244 -3.52 -13.73 -7.33
CA SER A 244 -2.90 -12.53 -7.89
C SER A 244 -3.11 -11.29 -7.04
N VAL A 245 -2.17 -10.36 -7.13
CA VAL A 245 -2.29 -9.00 -6.62
C VAL A 245 -1.87 -8.03 -7.71
N ARG A 246 -2.63 -6.95 -7.86
CA ARG A 246 -2.51 -6.00 -8.97
C ARG A 246 -2.26 -4.60 -8.42
N PHE A 247 -1.22 -3.94 -8.90
CA PHE A 247 -0.85 -2.59 -8.48
C PHE A 247 -0.85 -1.62 -9.66
N PRO A 248 -1.42 -0.42 -9.50
CA PRO A 248 -1.27 0.62 -10.50
C PRO A 248 0.19 1.10 -10.56
N VAL A 249 0.68 1.28 -11.78
CA VAL A 249 2.03 1.76 -12.10
C VAL A 249 1.90 3.05 -12.92
N SER A 250 2.61 4.08 -12.49
CA SER A 250 2.67 5.39 -13.12
C SER A 250 3.97 5.58 -13.89
N PRO A 251 4.07 6.57 -14.81
CA PRO A 251 5.31 6.90 -15.51
C PRO A 251 6.51 7.24 -14.61
N ALA A 252 6.25 7.61 -13.36
CA ALA A 252 7.30 7.87 -12.38
C ALA A 252 7.85 6.59 -11.73
N ASP A 253 7.19 5.43 -11.88
CA ASP A 253 7.63 4.19 -11.26
C ASP A 253 8.74 3.51 -12.08
N ASN A 254 9.84 3.17 -11.42
CA ASN A 254 11.05 2.67 -12.09
C ASN A 254 11.57 1.34 -11.52
N GLY A 255 10.96 0.82 -10.46
CA GLY A 255 11.37 -0.44 -9.86
C GLY A 255 10.36 -0.99 -8.87
N VAL A 256 10.46 -2.29 -8.61
CA VAL A 256 9.73 -2.96 -7.53
C VAL A 256 10.68 -3.87 -6.76
N ARG A 257 10.66 -3.78 -5.44
CA ARG A 257 11.30 -4.74 -4.53
C ARG A 257 10.23 -5.51 -3.79
N PHE A 258 10.38 -6.82 -3.63
CA PHE A 258 9.43 -7.64 -2.89
C PHE A 258 10.10 -8.89 -2.31
N THR A 259 9.47 -9.47 -1.30
CA THR A 259 9.85 -10.75 -0.70
C THR A 259 8.80 -11.80 -1.08
N TYR A 260 9.24 -13.02 -1.38
CA TYR A 260 8.35 -14.13 -1.73
C TYR A 260 8.88 -15.47 -1.20
N GLY A 261 8.01 -16.45 -1.07
CA GLY A 261 8.34 -17.79 -0.58
C GLY A 261 7.11 -18.67 -0.44
N ILE A 262 7.32 -19.90 0.00
CA ILE A 262 6.28 -20.90 0.27
C ILE A 262 6.19 -21.14 1.78
N ASP A 263 4.98 -21.25 2.31
CA ASP A 263 4.72 -21.61 3.70
C ASP A 263 5.43 -22.92 4.07
N PRO A 264 6.23 -22.97 5.16
CA PRO A 264 6.88 -24.20 5.59
C PRO A 264 5.93 -25.40 5.71
N ALA A 265 4.71 -25.19 6.18
CA ALA A 265 3.71 -26.26 6.34
C ALA A 265 3.25 -26.89 5.00
N ALA A 266 3.53 -26.25 3.87
CA ALA A 266 3.28 -26.81 2.55
C ALA A 266 4.21 -28.00 2.22
N TYR A 267 5.40 -28.05 2.82
CA TYR A 267 6.42 -29.08 2.57
C TYR A 267 6.97 -29.73 3.85
N THR A 268 6.51 -29.34 5.03
CA THR A 268 6.75 -30.00 6.31
C THR A 268 5.45 -30.59 6.87
N ASP A 269 5.55 -31.40 7.92
CA ASP A 269 4.40 -31.84 8.74
C ASP A 269 3.22 -32.46 7.96
N GLY A 270 3.55 -33.22 6.90
CA GLY A 270 2.57 -33.88 6.04
C GLY A 270 2.20 -33.10 4.78
N GLY A 271 2.74 -31.89 4.60
CA GLY A 271 2.64 -31.11 3.38
C GLY A 271 3.27 -31.78 2.17
N ARG A 272 2.66 -31.58 0.99
CA ARG A 272 2.99 -32.28 -0.25
C ARG A 272 3.06 -31.37 -1.47
N THR A 273 3.41 -30.09 -1.30
CA THR A 273 3.62 -29.20 -2.46
C THR A 273 4.63 -29.81 -3.41
N ASP A 274 4.27 -29.82 -4.69
CA ASP A 274 5.15 -30.18 -5.80
C ASP A 274 5.92 -28.97 -6.35
N GLY A 275 5.57 -27.79 -5.87
CA GLY A 275 6.20 -26.51 -6.14
C GLY A 275 5.18 -25.43 -6.48
N MET A 276 5.66 -24.21 -6.68
CA MET A 276 4.78 -23.10 -7.02
C MET A 276 5.54 -22.07 -7.84
N GLU A 277 4.88 -21.52 -8.86
CA GLU A 277 5.48 -20.45 -9.66
C GLU A 277 5.06 -19.08 -9.15
N PHE A 278 6.03 -18.17 -9.10
CA PHE A 278 5.86 -16.75 -8.86
C PHE A 278 6.13 -16.01 -10.16
N ILE A 279 5.16 -15.23 -10.61
CA ILE A 279 5.19 -14.53 -11.88
C ILE A 279 4.92 -13.05 -11.61
N VAL A 280 5.79 -12.19 -12.15
CA VAL A 280 5.54 -10.74 -12.19
C VAL A 280 5.46 -10.30 -13.63
N GLU A 281 4.35 -9.67 -13.97
CA GLU A 281 4.04 -9.19 -15.31
C GLU A 281 3.65 -7.72 -15.26
N LEU A 282 3.92 -7.00 -16.35
CA LEU A 282 3.43 -5.66 -16.57
C LEU A 282 2.36 -5.71 -17.66
N GLU A 283 1.12 -5.43 -17.29
CA GLU A 283 0.01 -5.32 -18.21
C GLU A 283 -0.18 -3.86 -18.66
N ARG A 284 -0.32 -3.68 -19.98
CA ARG A 284 -0.62 -2.39 -20.60
C ARG A 284 -1.89 -2.51 -21.44
N PRO A 285 -2.74 -1.46 -21.51
CA PRO A 285 -3.95 -1.49 -22.31
C PRO A 285 -3.67 -1.85 -23.77
N GLY A 286 -4.40 -2.85 -24.28
CA GLY A 286 -4.30 -3.29 -25.68
C GLY A 286 -3.01 -4.03 -26.05
N GLN A 287 -2.19 -4.42 -25.08
CA GLN A 287 -0.93 -5.15 -25.31
C GLN A 287 -0.89 -6.46 -24.54
N PRO A 288 -0.14 -7.46 -25.03
CA PRO A 288 0.20 -8.64 -24.24
C PRO A 288 0.94 -8.26 -22.95
N ALA A 289 0.71 -9.03 -21.89
CA ALA A 289 1.43 -8.87 -20.64
C ALA A 289 2.94 -9.08 -20.84
N GLN A 290 3.76 -8.14 -20.39
CA GLN A 290 5.21 -8.25 -20.45
C GLN A 290 5.71 -9.01 -19.21
N LEU A 291 6.30 -10.19 -19.40
CA LEU A 291 6.92 -10.94 -18.31
C LEU A 291 8.17 -10.21 -17.81
N LEU A 292 8.19 -9.89 -16.52
CA LEU A 292 9.34 -9.25 -15.84
C LEU A 292 10.13 -10.24 -14.98
N PHE A 293 9.43 -11.21 -14.40
CA PHE A 293 10.02 -12.20 -13.52
C PHE A 293 9.19 -13.49 -13.53
N ARG A 294 9.89 -14.63 -13.51
CA ARG A 294 9.28 -15.95 -13.32
C ARG A 294 10.23 -16.82 -12.51
N LYS A 295 9.72 -17.41 -11.43
CA LYS A 295 10.48 -18.38 -10.63
C LYS A 295 9.59 -19.49 -10.12
N LEU A 296 9.94 -20.73 -10.44
CA LEU A 296 9.43 -21.92 -9.79
C LEU A 296 10.24 -22.19 -8.52
N LEU A 297 9.55 -22.39 -7.38
CA LEU A 297 10.14 -22.89 -6.14
C LEU A 297 9.65 -24.31 -5.87
N ARG A 298 10.55 -25.22 -5.48
CA ARG A 298 10.23 -26.63 -5.18
C ARG A 298 10.79 -27.07 -3.82
N PRO A 299 10.36 -26.49 -2.69
CA PRO A 299 11.02 -26.66 -1.38
C PRO A 299 11.02 -28.10 -0.83
N ALA A 300 10.09 -28.95 -1.29
CA ALA A 300 10.06 -30.37 -0.96
C ALA A 300 11.21 -31.14 -1.65
N ALA A 301 11.43 -30.91 -2.94
CA ALA A 301 12.47 -31.57 -3.73
C ALA A 301 13.84 -30.86 -3.67
N GLU A 302 13.84 -29.54 -3.49
CA GLU A 302 14.98 -28.64 -3.56
C GLU A 302 15.08 -27.82 -2.26
N PRO A 303 15.82 -28.28 -1.23
CA PRO A 303 15.90 -27.59 0.06
C PRO A 303 16.39 -26.14 -0.01
N ALA A 304 17.14 -25.78 -1.07
CA ALA A 304 17.60 -24.42 -1.32
C ALA A 304 16.46 -23.42 -1.63
N ASP A 305 15.26 -23.91 -1.95
CA ASP A 305 14.07 -23.09 -2.19
C ASP A 305 13.23 -22.82 -0.94
N ARG A 306 13.63 -23.37 0.22
CA ARG A 306 12.90 -23.19 1.50
C ARG A 306 13.02 -21.78 2.09
N PRO A 307 14.19 -21.11 2.07
CA PRO A 307 14.27 -19.73 2.56
C PRO A 307 13.46 -18.79 1.68
N HIS A 308 12.84 -17.78 2.29
CA HIS A 308 12.22 -16.69 1.53
C HIS A 308 13.31 -15.91 0.75
N ARG A 309 12.91 -15.37 -0.39
CA ARG A 309 13.80 -14.66 -1.32
C ARG A 309 13.34 -13.23 -1.47
N ILE A 310 14.30 -12.34 -1.74
CA ILE A 310 14.06 -10.92 -1.97
C ILE A 310 14.48 -10.63 -3.41
N GLU A 311 13.59 -10.01 -4.18
CA GLU A 311 13.85 -9.62 -5.56
C GLU A 311 13.74 -8.12 -5.70
N GLU A 312 14.57 -7.56 -6.57
CA GLU A 312 14.48 -6.18 -7.04
C GLU A 312 14.44 -6.19 -8.56
N LEU A 313 13.31 -5.77 -9.11
CA LEU A 313 13.08 -5.67 -10.55
C LEU A 313 13.13 -4.22 -10.98
N VAL A 314 13.80 -3.98 -12.09
CA VAL A 314 13.72 -2.70 -12.81
C VAL A 314 12.46 -2.74 -13.67
N LEU A 315 11.58 -1.75 -13.49
CA LEU A 315 10.39 -1.65 -14.32
C LEU A 315 10.76 -1.00 -15.66
N PRO A 316 10.32 -1.53 -16.81
CA PRO A 316 10.50 -0.82 -18.08
C PRO A 316 9.78 0.53 -18.03
N PRO A 317 10.19 1.53 -18.84
CA PRO A 317 9.47 2.79 -18.94
C PRO A 317 7.99 2.53 -19.25
N VAL A 318 7.11 3.25 -18.55
CA VAL A 318 5.67 3.24 -18.83
C VAL A 318 5.21 4.63 -19.23
N THR A 319 4.38 4.70 -20.26
CA THR A 319 3.89 5.93 -20.89
C THR A 319 2.39 6.10 -20.72
N SER A 320 1.71 5.06 -20.22
CA SER A 320 0.27 4.99 -20.00
C SER A 320 -0.04 4.24 -18.71
N ASP A 321 -1.30 4.32 -18.27
CA ASP A 321 -1.80 3.58 -17.11
C ASP A 321 -1.49 2.08 -17.27
N SER A 322 -0.56 1.59 -16.46
CA SER A 322 -0.08 0.22 -16.51
C SER A 322 -0.39 -0.47 -15.19
N THR A 323 -0.49 -1.80 -15.22
CA THR A 323 -0.72 -2.60 -14.02
C THR A 323 0.42 -3.58 -13.82
N LEU A 324 1.08 -3.52 -12.67
CA LEU A 324 1.97 -4.57 -12.22
C LEU A 324 1.13 -5.70 -11.63
N VAL A 325 1.28 -6.90 -12.17
CA VAL A 325 0.57 -8.09 -11.74
C VAL A 325 1.57 -9.04 -11.15
N MET A 326 1.41 -9.33 -9.86
CA MET A 326 2.16 -10.37 -9.17
C MET A 326 1.21 -11.54 -8.95
N ARG A 327 1.45 -12.67 -9.61
CA ARG A 327 0.58 -13.83 -9.54
C ARG A 327 1.34 -15.09 -9.17
N THR A 328 0.59 -16.04 -8.64
CA THR A 328 1.09 -17.36 -8.29
C THR A 328 0.26 -18.43 -8.97
N THR A 329 0.92 -19.49 -9.43
CA THR A 329 0.27 -20.64 -10.08
C THR A 329 0.83 -21.95 -9.52
N GLY A 330 0.09 -23.04 -9.69
CA GLY A 330 0.49 -24.35 -9.19
C GLY A 330 1.78 -24.88 -9.80
N GLY A 331 2.36 -25.87 -9.12
CA GLY A 331 3.57 -26.57 -9.56
C GLY A 331 3.36 -27.52 -10.75
N PRO A 332 4.41 -28.26 -11.16
CA PRO A 332 4.39 -29.11 -12.35
C PRO A 332 3.35 -30.25 -12.35
N GLY A 333 2.92 -30.72 -11.18
CA GLY A 333 1.90 -31.75 -11.01
C GLY A 333 0.47 -31.21 -10.95
N ASN A 334 0.30 -29.88 -10.99
CA ASN A 334 -1.00 -29.19 -11.05
C ASN A 334 -1.94 -29.57 -9.87
N ASP A 335 -1.38 -29.88 -8.70
CA ASP A 335 -2.10 -30.07 -7.44
C ASP A 335 -1.86 -28.88 -6.51
N GLU A 336 -2.76 -27.90 -6.58
CA GLU A 336 -2.65 -26.63 -5.86
C GLU A 336 -2.99 -26.74 -4.36
N SER A 337 -3.36 -27.94 -3.87
CA SER A 337 -3.83 -28.17 -2.50
C SER A 337 -2.81 -27.76 -1.44
N TRP A 338 -1.52 -27.75 -1.78
CA TRP A 338 -0.41 -27.43 -0.89
C TRP A 338 0.41 -26.23 -1.34
N ASP A 339 0.01 -25.54 -2.41
CA ASP A 339 0.82 -24.47 -3.02
C ASP A 339 0.55 -23.15 -2.30
N TRP A 340 0.97 -23.08 -1.05
CA TRP A 340 0.68 -21.99 -0.12
C TRP A 340 1.80 -20.94 -0.15
N GLY A 341 1.90 -20.22 -1.26
CA GLY A 341 2.83 -19.12 -1.43
C GLY A 341 2.45 -17.86 -0.68
N PHE A 342 3.40 -16.94 -0.56
CA PHE A 342 3.17 -15.63 0.03
C PHE A 342 4.02 -14.53 -0.64
N LEU A 343 3.58 -13.28 -0.47
CA LEU A 343 4.34 -12.07 -0.77
C LEU A 343 4.46 -11.17 0.47
N SER A 344 5.53 -10.40 0.55
CA SER A 344 5.73 -9.36 1.57
C SER A 344 6.64 -8.23 1.07
N GLY A 345 6.71 -7.13 1.81
CA GLY A 345 7.65 -6.04 1.58
C GLY A 345 7.58 -5.43 0.17
N ILE A 346 6.39 -5.41 -0.45
CA ILE A 346 6.17 -4.93 -1.82
C ILE A 346 6.37 -3.42 -1.84
N ASN A 347 7.47 -2.98 -2.42
CA ASN A 347 7.88 -1.60 -2.50
C ASN A 347 8.06 -1.22 -3.97
N ILE A 348 7.06 -0.55 -4.54
CA ILE A 348 7.17 0.04 -5.87
C ILE A 348 7.78 1.43 -5.70
N ARG A 349 8.94 1.63 -6.30
CA ARG A 349 9.75 2.85 -6.21
C ARG A 349 9.40 3.81 -7.33
N SER A 350 9.27 5.08 -6.97
CA SER A 350 9.05 6.18 -7.91
C SER A 350 10.25 7.11 -7.94
N GLY A 351 10.53 7.71 -9.11
CA GLY A 351 11.63 8.64 -9.31
C GLY A 351 11.85 8.95 -10.80
N GLY A 352 12.96 9.62 -11.11
CA GLY A 352 13.39 9.76 -12.49
C GLY A 352 13.76 8.41 -13.12
N TYR A 353 13.91 8.41 -14.44
CA TYR A 353 14.43 7.27 -15.17
C TYR A 353 15.81 6.84 -14.63
N ARG A 354 16.10 5.54 -14.74
CA ARG A 354 17.35 4.89 -14.32
C ARG A 354 18.05 4.27 -15.53
N LEU A 355 19.38 4.27 -15.54
CA LEU A 355 20.15 3.74 -16.68
C LEU A 355 19.86 2.26 -16.93
N GLU A 356 19.57 1.51 -15.89
CA GLU A 356 19.23 0.09 -15.93
C GLU A 356 17.92 -0.20 -16.71
N GLN A 357 17.08 0.82 -16.94
CA GLN A 357 15.89 0.71 -17.80
C GLN A 357 16.23 0.75 -19.30
N PHE A 358 17.45 1.19 -19.65
CA PHE A 358 17.88 1.46 -21.02
C PHE A 358 19.18 0.70 -21.35
N PRO A 359 19.10 -0.64 -21.52
CA PRO A 359 20.28 -1.42 -21.87
C PRO A 359 20.95 -0.89 -23.13
N GLY A 360 22.27 -0.69 -23.03
CA GLY A 360 23.09 -0.17 -24.13
C GLY A 360 23.15 1.35 -24.24
N PHE A 361 22.51 2.12 -23.33
CA PHE A 361 22.62 3.58 -23.32
C PHE A 361 23.74 4.00 -22.35
N ASP A 362 24.48 5.06 -22.69
CA ASP A 362 25.45 5.70 -21.79
C ASP A 362 24.84 6.81 -20.92
N ARG A 363 23.62 7.24 -21.25
CA ARG A 363 22.91 8.34 -20.61
C ARG A 363 21.43 8.02 -20.43
N VAL A 364 20.87 8.50 -19.33
CA VAL A 364 19.44 8.39 -19.03
C VAL A 364 18.66 9.39 -19.90
N PRO A 365 17.66 8.96 -20.69
CA PRO A 365 16.79 9.88 -21.41
C PRO A 365 15.92 10.69 -20.43
N VAL A 366 15.51 11.89 -20.83
CA VAL A 366 14.58 12.74 -20.06
C VAL A 366 13.12 12.49 -20.43
N ALA A 367 12.86 11.84 -21.57
CA ALA A 367 11.53 11.45 -21.99
C ALA A 367 11.61 10.21 -22.88
N VAL A 368 10.60 9.34 -22.74
CA VAL A 368 10.34 8.19 -23.61
C VAL A 368 8.87 8.26 -23.97
N ASP A 369 8.55 8.14 -25.25
CA ASP A 369 7.17 8.09 -25.74
C ASP A 369 7.05 6.93 -26.71
N ALA A 370 6.37 5.88 -26.31
CA ALA A 370 6.13 4.69 -27.12
C ALA A 370 4.99 3.87 -26.52
N ALA A 371 4.24 3.18 -27.39
CA ALA A 371 3.27 2.20 -26.94
C ALA A 371 3.98 0.99 -26.30
N VAL A 372 4.98 0.44 -27.00
CA VAL A 372 5.74 -0.74 -26.56
C VAL A 372 7.22 -0.36 -26.44
N CYS A 373 7.73 -0.35 -25.21
CA CYS A 373 9.17 -0.18 -24.96
C CYS A 373 9.65 -0.93 -23.70
N GLY A 374 10.96 -1.14 -23.62
CA GLY A 374 11.60 -1.74 -22.46
C GLY A 374 12.80 -2.60 -22.82
N SER A 375 13.41 -3.19 -21.80
CA SER A 375 14.51 -4.14 -21.99
C SER A 375 14.02 -5.42 -22.66
N PHE A 376 14.76 -5.88 -23.67
CA PHE A 376 14.55 -7.15 -24.35
C PHE A 376 15.91 -7.85 -24.52
N ILE A 377 15.93 -9.17 -24.48
CA ILE A 377 17.16 -9.95 -24.71
C ILE A 377 17.08 -10.51 -26.13
N THR A 378 17.94 -10.03 -27.02
CA THR A 378 18.23 -10.74 -28.28
C THR A 378 19.18 -11.90 -28.01
N GLU A 379 19.40 -12.80 -28.97
CA GLU A 379 20.26 -13.98 -28.79
C GLU A 379 21.64 -13.65 -28.17
N ASP A 380 22.20 -12.48 -28.49
CA ASP A 380 23.56 -12.10 -28.10
C ASP A 380 23.66 -11.06 -26.97
N ARG A 381 22.62 -10.27 -26.68
CA ARG A 381 22.71 -9.13 -25.73
C ARG A 381 21.36 -8.52 -25.32
N PRO A 382 21.30 -7.80 -24.19
CA PRO A 382 20.17 -6.94 -23.90
C PRO A 382 20.14 -5.71 -24.83
N VAL A 383 18.96 -5.38 -25.34
CA VAL A 383 18.67 -4.21 -26.18
C VAL A 383 17.45 -3.48 -25.63
N PHE A 384 17.28 -2.22 -26.00
CA PHE A 384 16.10 -1.44 -25.63
C PHE A 384 15.08 -1.50 -26.77
N MET A 385 14.01 -2.26 -26.60
CA MET A 385 12.89 -2.24 -27.54
C MET A 385 12.21 -0.88 -27.52
N LEU A 386 11.93 -0.37 -28.72
CA LEU A 386 11.23 0.89 -28.95
C LEU A 386 10.45 0.76 -30.26
N ASN A 387 9.26 0.15 -30.19
CA ASN A 387 8.46 -0.08 -31.39
C ASN A 387 7.96 1.22 -32.00
N ALA A 388 7.75 1.21 -33.32
CA ALA A 388 7.17 2.32 -34.03
C ALA A 388 5.65 2.45 -33.76
N PRO A 389 5.11 3.68 -33.66
CA PRO A 389 5.84 4.92 -33.42
C PRO A 389 6.41 4.96 -31.98
N GLY A 390 7.65 5.41 -31.85
CA GLY A 390 8.31 5.56 -30.56
C GLY A 390 9.41 6.63 -30.59
N SER A 391 9.74 7.23 -29.44
CA SER A 391 10.84 8.19 -29.34
C SER A 391 11.52 8.17 -27.97
N VAL A 392 12.79 8.54 -27.97
CA VAL A 392 13.60 8.81 -26.77
C VAL A 392 14.24 10.19 -26.89
N THR A 393 14.24 10.95 -25.80
CA THR A 393 14.75 12.33 -25.77
C THR A 393 15.83 12.49 -24.72
N PHE A 394 16.91 13.18 -25.06
CA PHE A 394 18.02 13.53 -24.18
C PHE A 394 18.18 15.04 -24.11
N VAL A 395 18.75 15.54 -23.00
CA VAL A 395 19.19 16.93 -22.90
C VAL A 395 20.69 16.97 -23.18
N LEU A 396 21.09 17.78 -24.17
CA LEU A 396 22.48 18.00 -24.52
C LEU A 396 23.11 19.05 -23.60
N THR A 397 24.38 18.85 -23.29
CA THR A 397 25.19 19.80 -22.50
C THR A 397 25.85 20.85 -23.38
N GLY A 398 25.86 20.66 -24.71
CA GLY A 398 26.48 21.55 -25.70
C GLY A 398 27.92 21.17 -26.04
N THR A 399 28.51 20.21 -25.31
CA THR A 399 29.85 19.69 -25.60
C THR A 399 29.84 18.50 -26.56
N GLU A 400 28.69 17.82 -26.70
CA GLU A 400 28.54 16.67 -27.58
C GLU A 400 28.77 17.05 -29.04
N ARG A 401 29.45 16.18 -29.78
CA ARG A 401 29.78 16.29 -31.21
C ARG A 401 29.33 15.09 -32.00
N HIS A 402 29.08 13.94 -31.36
CA HIS A 402 28.56 12.76 -32.02
C HIS A 402 27.43 12.12 -31.22
N PHE A 403 26.43 11.65 -31.94
CA PHE A 403 25.41 10.75 -31.44
C PHE A 403 25.54 9.42 -32.18
N ASP A 404 26.02 8.42 -31.48
CA ASP A 404 26.19 7.06 -32.01
C ASP A 404 25.10 6.16 -31.47
N PHE A 405 24.54 5.32 -32.32
CA PHE A 405 23.58 4.30 -31.89
C PHE A 405 23.53 3.16 -32.90
N SER A 406 23.08 1.99 -32.44
CA SER A 406 22.68 0.89 -33.29
C SER A 406 21.16 0.75 -33.22
N ALA A 407 20.53 0.43 -34.34
CA ALA A 407 19.11 0.13 -34.40
C ALA A 407 18.85 -1.06 -35.33
N GLY A 408 17.73 -1.75 -35.15
CA GLY A 408 17.32 -2.84 -36.03
C GLY A 408 15.88 -3.27 -35.74
N LEU A 409 15.40 -4.24 -36.50
CA LEU A 409 14.15 -4.95 -36.23
C LEU A 409 14.45 -6.38 -35.77
N LEU A 410 13.67 -6.91 -34.84
CA LEU A 410 13.75 -8.32 -34.47
C LEU A 410 13.43 -9.21 -35.69
N PRO A 411 14.13 -10.34 -35.91
CA PRO A 411 13.90 -11.17 -37.10
C PRO A 411 12.44 -11.58 -37.30
N GLY A 412 11.69 -11.84 -36.22
CA GLY A 412 10.27 -12.19 -36.29
C GLY A 412 9.35 -11.11 -36.88
N ALA A 413 9.80 -9.85 -36.97
CA ALA A 413 9.07 -8.77 -37.64
C ALA A 413 8.92 -9.00 -39.15
N TYR A 414 9.90 -9.65 -39.78
CA TYR A 414 10.00 -9.78 -41.25
C TYR A 414 10.33 -11.21 -41.72
N THR A 415 10.43 -12.18 -40.80
CA THR A 415 10.58 -13.61 -41.10
C THR A 415 9.45 -14.41 -40.44
N ASN A 416 9.31 -15.69 -40.80
CA ASN A 416 8.36 -16.61 -40.16
C ASN A 416 6.91 -16.10 -40.09
N GLY A 417 6.46 -15.41 -41.15
CA GLY A 417 5.11 -14.84 -41.22
C GLY A 417 5.00 -13.38 -40.76
N GLY A 418 6.09 -12.77 -40.30
CA GLY A 418 6.17 -11.34 -40.05
C GLY A 418 6.00 -10.52 -41.33
N GLN A 419 5.32 -9.38 -41.22
CA GLN A 419 4.95 -8.52 -42.35
C GLN A 419 5.37 -7.06 -42.17
N SER A 420 6.47 -6.80 -41.45
CA SER A 420 6.98 -5.44 -41.34
C SER A 420 7.37 -4.90 -42.72
N ASP A 421 6.95 -3.67 -42.98
CA ASP A 421 7.33 -2.87 -44.13
C ASP A 421 8.52 -1.94 -43.80
N GLY A 422 9.10 -2.09 -42.61
CA GLY A 422 10.26 -1.38 -42.14
C GLY A 422 9.96 -0.31 -41.09
N VAL A 423 10.99 0.43 -40.70
CA VAL A 423 10.87 1.59 -39.80
C VAL A 423 11.70 2.76 -40.30
N GLY A 424 11.29 3.97 -39.97
CA GLY A 424 12.10 5.17 -40.13
C GLY A 424 12.84 5.52 -38.85
N LEU A 425 14.12 5.83 -38.94
CA LEU A 425 14.96 6.35 -37.87
C LEU A 425 15.18 7.84 -38.11
N LEU A 426 14.75 8.68 -37.18
CA LEU A 426 14.79 10.13 -37.30
C LEU A 426 15.50 10.73 -36.09
N VAL A 427 16.53 11.56 -36.30
CA VAL A 427 17.15 12.35 -35.23
C VAL A 427 16.90 13.83 -35.45
N GLU A 428 16.38 14.47 -34.41
CA GLU A 428 16.03 15.87 -34.39
C GLU A 428 16.70 16.60 -33.21
N LEU A 429 17.04 17.87 -33.44
CA LEU A 429 17.42 18.80 -32.39
C LEU A 429 16.27 19.77 -32.15
N ILE A 430 15.97 19.97 -30.88
CA ILE A 430 14.87 20.82 -30.40
C ILE A 430 15.50 21.86 -29.46
N PRO A 431 15.91 23.03 -29.97
CA PRO A 431 16.41 24.11 -29.14
C PRO A 431 15.30 24.65 -28.21
N PRO A 432 15.62 25.23 -27.05
CA PRO A 432 14.60 25.78 -26.14
C PRO A 432 13.66 26.82 -26.79
N ASP A 433 14.21 27.70 -27.63
CA ASP A 433 13.50 28.84 -28.24
C ASP A 433 13.61 28.86 -29.78
N GLY A 434 13.90 27.71 -30.40
CA GLY A 434 14.22 27.61 -31.82
C GLY A 434 13.37 26.60 -32.59
N PRO A 435 13.44 26.61 -33.93
CA PRO A 435 12.78 25.60 -34.73
C PRO A 435 13.42 24.22 -34.52
N VAL A 436 12.59 23.18 -34.59
CA VAL A 436 13.07 21.79 -34.64
C VAL A 436 13.84 21.57 -35.94
N SER A 437 15.04 20.99 -35.85
CA SER A 437 15.86 20.67 -37.02
C SER A 437 16.13 19.17 -37.10
N ARG A 438 15.76 18.55 -38.22
CA ARG A 438 16.16 17.17 -38.56
C ARG A 438 17.64 17.15 -38.96
N ILE A 439 18.43 16.31 -38.30
CA ILE A 439 19.86 16.14 -38.58
C ILE A 439 20.22 14.75 -39.11
N PHE A 440 19.33 13.76 -38.96
CA PHE A 440 19.51 12.43 -39.52
C PHE A 440 18.17 11.80 -39.88
N SER A 441 18.16 11.01 -40.95
CA SER A 441 17.02 10.19 -41.36
C SER A 441 17.53 8.94 -42.06
N ARG A 442 17.04 7.77 -41.69
CA ARG A 442 17.32 6.50 -42.37
C ARG A 442 16.11 5.59 -42.31
N GLU A 443 15.75 4.97 -43.41
CA GLU A 443 14.73 3.92 -43.44
C GLU A 443 15.42 2.56 -43.38
N LEU A 444 14.83 1.63 -42.63
CA LEU A 444 15.23 0.22 -42.59
C LEU A 444 14.07 -0.63 -43.06
N ASN A 445 14.25 -1.40 -44.15
CA ASN A 445 13.22 -2.34 -44.62
C ASN A 445 13.83 -3.74 -44.81
N PRO A 446 14.03 -4.51 -43.73
CA PRO A 446 14.69 -5.82 -43.78
C PRO A 446 13.93 -6.89 -44.58
N GLY A 447 12.63 -6.68 -44.83
CA GLY A 447 11.80 -7.55 -45.66
C GLY A 447 12.11 -7.37 -47.16
N ALA A 448 12.24 -6.12 -47.61
CA ALA A 448 12.55 -5.80 -49.01
C ALA A 448 14.06 -5.70 -49.30
N ASN A 449 14.88 -5.42 -48.29
CA ASN A 449 16.32 -5.20 -48.40
C ASN A 449 17.09 -5.96 -47.32
N GLU A 450 17.78 -7.04 -47.71
CA GLU A 450 18.51 -7.88 -46.75
C GLU A 450 19.64 -7.14 -46.02
N ALA A 451 20.19 -6.07 -46.61
CA ALA A 451 21.24 -5.26 -45.99
C ALA A 451 20.75 -4.46 -44.76
N ASP A 452 19.44 -4.28 -44.60
CA ASP A 452 18.83 -3.63 -43.44
C ASP A 452 18.57 -4.59 -42.27
N ARG A 453 18.89 -5.89 -42.42
CA ARG A 453 18.76 -6.89 -41.36
C ARG A 453 19.89 -6.75 -40.33
N GLY A 454 19.60 -7.12 -39.08
CA GLY A 454 20.59 -7.07 -37.99
C GLY A 454 20.88 -5.63 -37.51
N ASP A 455 21.99 -5.48 -36.78
CA ASP A 455 22.39 -4.20 -36.19
C ASP A 455 22.83 -3.18 -37.24
N GLN A 456 22.11 -2.06 -37.31
CA GLN A 456 22.44 -0.93 -38.17
C GLN A 456 23.09 0.17 -37.34
N THR A 457 24.42 0.23 -37.39
CA THR A 457 25.19 1.24 -36.65
C THR A 457 25.17 2.57 -37.40
N CYS A 458 24.83 3.63 -36.67
CA CYS A 458 24.70 4.99 -37.18
C CYS A 458 25.57 5.92 -36.32
N THR A 459 26.34 6.79 -36.99
CA THR A 459 27.08 7.90 -36.36
C THR A 459 26.53 9.19 -36.93
N VAL A 460 25.91 10.01 -36.06
CA VAL A 460 25.31 11.28 -36.44
C VAL A 460 26.18 12.43 -35.92
N PRO A 461 26.78 13.24 -36.80
CA PRO A 461 27.52 14.42 -36.36
C PRO A 461 26.54 15.44 -35.78
N LEU A 462 26.86 15.95 -34.59
CA LEU A 462 26.09 16.98 -33.89
C LEU A 462 26.71 18.35 -34.15
N PRO A 463 25.93 19.34 -34.63
CA PRO A 463 26.39 20.72 -34.68
C PRO A 463 26.64 21.27 -33.27
N ALA A 464 27.39 22.37 -33.17
CA ALA A 464 27.47 23.12 -31.93
C ALA A 464 26.07 23.65 -31.56
N VAL A 465 25.58 23.27 -30.38
CA VAL A 465 24.27 23.66 -29.86
C VAL A 465 24.40 24.29 -28.48
N ALA A 466 23.43 25.13 -28.11
CA ALA A 466 23.35 25.65 -26.75
C ALA A 466 23.05 24.50 -25.75
N PRO A 467 23.62 24.55 -24.54
CA PRO A 467 23.21 23.67 -23.44
C PRO A 467 21.69 23.73 -23.23
N GLY A 468 21.06 22.59 -22.94
CA GLY A 468 19.60 22.51 -22.78
C GLY A 468 18.84 22.19 -24.07
N THR A 469 19.50 22.24 -25.24
CA THR A 469 18.96 21.69 -26.50
C THR A 469 18.60 20.21 -26.30
N ARG A 470 17.41 19.80 -26.74
CA ARG A 470 17.00 18.40 -26.67
C ARG A 470 17.33 17.67 -27.96
N LEU A 471 17.90 16.47 -27.85
CA LEU A 471 18.06 15.54 -28.97
C LEU A 471 16.97 14.48 -28.87
N ARG A 472 16.17 14.33 -29.91
CA ARG A 472 15.11 13.32 -29.99
C ARG A 472 15.45 12.31 -31.10
N LEU A 473 15.53 11.04 -30.73
CA LEU A 473 15.55 9.91 -31.67
C LEU A 473 14.14 9.33 -31.74
N THR A 474 13.55 9.36 -32.93
CA THR A 474 12.20 8.85 -33.21
C THR A 474 12.30 7.65 -34.16
N VAL A 475 11.58 6.59 -33.82
CA VAL A 475 11.30 5.45 -34.69
C VAL A 475 9.89 5.61 -35.24
N THR A 476 9.76 5.84 -36.55
CA THR A 476 8.48 6.00 -37.23
C THR A 476 8.05 4.70 -37.90
N PRO A 477 6.74 4.46 -38.10
CA PRO A 477 6.28 3.32 -38.89
C PRO A 477 6.88 3.34 -40.30
N GLY A 478 6.91 2.16 -40.93
CA GLY A 478 7.31 2.01 -42.33
C GLY A 478 6.42 2.76 -43.33
N PRO A 479 6.71 2.67 -44.64
CA PRO A 479 6.02 3.40 -45.70
C PRO A 479 4.48 3.20 -45.76
N ALA A 480 3.97 2.08 -45.28
CA ALA A 480 2.53 1.79 -45.19
C ALA A 480 1.87 2.40 -43.94
N GLY A 481 2.64 2.99 -43.02
CA GLY A 481 2.14 3.67 -41.84
C GLY A 481 1.59 2.74 -40.75
N ASN A 482 1.93 1.44 -40.78
CA ASN A 482 1.38 0.43 -39.88
C ASN A 482 2.44 -0.18 -38.96
N GLY A 483 2.43 0.20 -37.67
CA GLY A 483 3.39 -0.29 -36.68
C GLY A 483 3.20 -1.72 -36.15
N ALA A 484 2.25 -2.50 -36.69
CA ALA A 484 1.87 -3.81 -36.11
C ALA A 484 3.04 -4.83 -36.06
N TRP A 485 3.98 -4.75 -36.99
CA TRP A 485 5.14 -5.65 -37.10
C TRP A 485 6.47 -4.94 -36.89
N ASP A 486 6.46 -3.66 -36.49
CA ASP A 486 7.65 -2.83 -36.41
C ASP A 486 8.38 -2.98 -35.07
N TRP A 487 8.75 -4.22 -34.77
CA TRP A 487 9.40 -4.63 -33.52
C TRP A 487 10.88 -4.21 -33.52
N SER A 488 11.08 -2.91 -33.37
CA SER A 488 12.37 -2.26 -33.46
C SER A 488 13.04 -2.14 -32.10
N TYR A 489 14.36 -2.07 -32.12
CA TYR A 489 15.19 -1.91 -30.94
C TYR A 489 16.31 -0.90 -31.17
N LEU A 490 16.80 -0.35 -30.07
CA LEU A 490 17.97 0.50 -29.97
C LEU A 490 19.03 -0.19 -29.11
N ALA A 491 20.29 0.02 -29.46
CA ALA A 491 21.45 -0.47 -28.72
C ALA A 491 22.64 0.48 -28.89
N SER A 492 23.67 0.30 -28.06
CA SER A 492 24.95 1.02 -28.17
C SER A 492 24.80 2.56 -28.30
N LEU A 493 23.82 3.16 -27.62
CA LEU A 493 23.52 4.58 -27.72
C LEU A 493 24.51 5.38 -26.89
N GLN A 494 25.25 6.29 -27.55
CA GLN A 494 26.29 7.11 -26.95
C GLN A 494 26.20 8.58 -27.38
N LEU A 495 26.42 9.48 -26.43
CA LEU A 495 26.50 10.93 -26.64
C LEU A 495 27.89 11.43 -26.25
N ARG A 496 28.73 11.72 -27.25
CA ARG A 496 30.17 12.01 -27.10
C ARG A 496 30.53 13.43 -27.49
#